data_AF-A0A9E2XTW1-F1
#
_entry.id   AF-A0A9E2XTW1-F1
#
_cell.length_a   1.000
_cell.length_b   1.000
_cell.length_c   1.000
_cell.angle_alpha   90.00
_cell.angle_beta   90.00
_cell.angle_gamma   90.00
#
_symmetry.space_group_name_H-M   'P 1'
#
loop_
_entity.id
_entity.type
_entity.pdbx_description
1 polymer ?
#
loop_
_entity_poly.entity_id
_entity_poly.type
_entity_poly.pdbx_seq_one_letter_code
_entity_poly.pdbx_strand_id
1 'polypeptide(L)'
;MVDKSLTEAEWKKFSKGRDIKDAALLKALAALEKARDPAAQIEALAAVEREADALRKFVKGDRDFGAQLDGIDRAIAKEEKLAKAAAKEAESAEEEESPALLTTKLIPLLRELRKGEVELPVLAAVGSKQAALLISRRAIPPSRRKLVADYLGDSGTPKYVIGHCIWEANSFTFVVQTQAAGLAKKLRAAILKQTDLRAKVRVRGEDGETDDDGETDDDGGTAEHEDAEALGQESPGGGTTTPIDPHKADFERRWAALEPEVQQMLAAGVGDLAKLRAVADFVHGRAKDGAYAAALQGLDRLVKLMEGIRNIPVAPPMQQAQPEARPQAPQAPQASAEGTEFNKRFAALLPRVKEALAADADKGQTIKLKLSEAGTLARKHEFGSANALLDEAEALLAGIGQASEAGESEGESDGEAPRDATPAPTGPKVAFTQSRLAWELARKQVRQQLAQLEKAVLEAYRGGESEPVVTKGIRVLDRVLAALDERLLDKLDEALNATTAEDQRELHNEARKLIEEYSAFVDRDPMMADLDDNGYVDLSVVAQLKTSLKTMAAQLA
;
A
#
# COMPACT_ATOMS: atom_id res chain seq x y z
N MET A 1 30.22 -0.81 -5.83
CA MET A 1 31.43 -0.89 -6.66
C MET A 1 30.96 -0.71 -8.08
N VAL A 2 31.52 0.26 -8.80
CA VAL A 2 31.11 0.57 -10.17
C VAL A 2 31.36 -0.65 -11.07
N ASP A 3 30.38 -0.98 -11.92
CA ASP A 3 30.50 -2.08 -12.88
C ASP A 3 31.74 -1.90 -13.76
N LYS A 4 32.42 -3.00 -14.12
CA LYS A 4 33.68 -2.94 -14.87
C LYS A 4 33.50 -2.23 -16.23
N SER A 5 32.32 -2.36 -16.84
CA SER A 5 31.99 -1.70 -18.11
C SER A 5 31.88 -0.17 -18.00
N LEU A 6 31.75 0.39 -16.79
CA LEU A 6 31.65 1.82 -16.52
C LEU A 6 32.97 2.42 -16.02
N THR A 7 34.10 1.83 -16.41
CA THR A 7 35.44 2.33 -16.05
C THR A 7 36.15 2.95 -17.24
N GLU A 8 36.95 3.98 -16.97
CA GLU A 8 37.77 4.64 -18.00
C GLU A 8 38.76 3.64 -18.62
N ALA A 9 39.29 2.73 -17.80
CA ALA A 9 40.27 1.73 -18.21
C ALA A 9 39.71 0.71 -19.19
N GLU A 10 38.50 0.17 -18.95
CA GLU A 10 37.86 -0.78 -19.86
C GLU A 10 37.48 -0.11 -21.18
N TRP A 11 36.96 1.12 -21.15
CA TRP A 11 36.65 1.85 -22.38
C TRP A 11 37.91 2.13 -23.22
N LYS A 12 39.01 2.56 -22.60
CA LYS A 12 40.30 2.78 -23.29
C LYS A 12 40.84 1.51 -23.94
N LYS A 13 40.65 0.35 -23.33
CA LYS A 13 41.05 -0.94 -23.95
C LYS A 13 40.23 -1.22 -25.20
N PHE A 14 38.94 -0.95 -25.14
CA PHE A 14 38.01 -1.17 -26.25
C PHE A 14 38.24 -0.19 -27.42
N SER A 15 38.45 1.10 -27.14
CA SER A 15 38.65 2.13 -28.18
C SER A 15 40.07 2.15 -28.76
N LYS A 16 41.03 1.43 -28.15
CA LYS A 16 42.41 1.38 -28.63
C LYS A 16 42.50 0.92 -30.08
N GLY A 17 43.07 1.76 -30.94
CA GLY A 17 43.26 1.47 -32.36
C GLY A 17 42.02 1.72 -33.22
N ARG A 18 40.91 2.19 -32.63
CA ARG A 18 39.73 2.67 -33.35
C ARG A 18 39.78 4.21 -33.42
N ASP A 19 39.54 4.81 -34.58
CA ASP A 19 39.50 6.26 -34.75
C ASP A 19 38.14 6.83 -34.28
N ILE A 20 37.93 6.83 -32.96
CA ILE A 20 36.66 7.21 -32.32
C ILE A 20 36.87 8.49 -31.52
N LYS A 21 35.95 9.45 -31.65
CA LYS A 21 35.97 10.72 -30.89
C LYS A 21 35.35 10.55 -29.50
N ASP A 22 35.99 9.76 -28.65
CA ASP A 22 35.46 9.32 -27.34
C ASP A 22 35.89 10.17 -26.13
N ALA A 23 36.60 11.28 -26.35
CA ALA A 23 37.15 12.13 -25.29
C ALA A 23 36.09 12.62 -24.27
N ALA A 24 34.86 12.89 -24.73
CA ALA A 24 33.78 13.32 -23.86
C ALA A 24 33.26 12.18 -22.96
N LEU A 25 33.12 10.96 -23.50
CA LEU A 25 32.73 9.78 -22.73
C LEU A 25 33.81 9.40 -21.71
N LEU A 26 35.09 9.45 -22.09
CA LEU A 26 36.21 9.24 -21.16
C LEU A 26 36.17 10.21 -19.97
N LYS A 27 35.84 11.47 -20.23
CA LYS A 27 35.68 12.48 -19.17
C LYS A 27 34.49 12.18 -18.26
N ALA A 28 33.37 11.72 -18.81
CA ALA A 28 32.18 11.34 -18.04
C ALA A 28 32.45 10.10 -17.16
N LEU A 29 33.12 9.08 -17.70
CA LEU A 29 33.52 7.89 -16.94
C LEU A 29 34.49 8.24 -15.80
N ALA A 30 35.46 9.12 -16.04
CA ALA A 30 36.37 9.60 -14.99
C ALA A 30 35.66 10.43 -13.90
N ALA A 31 34.56 11.12 -14.24
CA ALA A 31 33.74 11.82 -13.26
C ALA A 31 32.91 10.84 -12.42
N LEU A 32 32.38 9.79 -13.05
CA LEU A 32 31.67 8.71 -12.35
C LEU A 32 32.57 7.98 -11.35
N GLU A 33 33.82 7.67 -11.70
CA GLU A 33 34.78 7.05 -10.77
C GLU A 33 35.12 7.94 -9.55
N LYS A 34 34.92 9.25 -9.65
CA LYS A 34 35.18 10.21 -8.57
C LYS A 34 33.95 10.52 -7.72
N ALA A 35 32.75 10.18 -8.18
CA ALA A 35 31.52 10.41 -7.44
C ALA A 35 31.46 9.51 -6.20
N ARG A 36 31.27 10.10 -5.01
CA ARG A 36 31.28 9.39 -3.73
C ARG A 36 29.92 9.33 -3.04
N ASP A 37 29.08 10.32 -3.29
CA ASP A 37 27.71 10.37 -2.77
C ASP A 37 26.70 9.93 -3.85
N PRO A 38 25.54 9.38 -3.44
CA PRO A 38 24.54 8.87 -4.38
C PRO A 38 24.01 9.91 -5.38
N ALA A 39 23.92 11.18 -4.99
CA ALA A 39 23.42 12.24 -5.85
C ALA A 39 24.42 12.57 -6.97
N ALA A 40 25.70 12.76 -6.61
CA ALA A 40 26.78 12.94 -7.57
C ALA A 40 26.94 11.72 -8.49
N GLN A 41 26.70 10.51 -7.98
CA GLN A 41 26.76 9.29 -8.78
C GLN A 41 25.66 9.25 -9.85
N ILE A 42 24.43 9.63 -9.51
CA ILE A 42 23.32 9.72 -10.47
C ILE A 42 23.60 10.77 -11.55
N GLU A 43 24.10 11.95 -11.17
CA GLU A 43 24.45 13.00 -12.14
C GLU A 43 25.57 12.55 -13.09
N ALA A 44 26.59 11.86 -12.56
CA ALA A 44 27.68 11.33 -13.37
C ALA A 44 27.20 10.21 -14.31
N LEU A 45 26.29 9.33 -13.88
CA LEU A 45 25.70 8.29 -14.73
C LEU A 45 24.91 8.90 -15.89
N ALA A 46 24.10 9.93 -15.63
CA ALA A 46 23.37 10.65 -16.67
C ALA A 46 24.30 11.36 -17.68
N ALA A 47 25.50 11.77 -17.24
CA ALA A 47 26.53 12.30 -18.13
C ALA A 47 27.14 11.21 -19.02
N VAL A 48 27.39 10.01 -18.48
CA VAL A 48 27.90 8.88 -19.28
C VAL A 48 26.87 8.46 -20.34
N GLU A 49 25.58 8.36 -19.98
CA GLU A 49 24.50 8.00 -20.91
C GLU A 49 24.42 8.97 -22.09
N ARG A 50 24.43 10.28 -21.81
CA ARG A 50 24.38 11.33 -22.82
C ARG A 50 25.53 11.24 -23.82
N GLU A 51 26.74 11.01 -23.33
CA GLU A 51 27.93 10.92 -24.18
C GLU A 51 28.00 9.59 -24.95
N ALA A 52 27.51 8.48 -24.36
CA ALA A 52 27.36 7.20 -25.04
C ALA A 52 26.39 7.31 -26.23
N ASP A 53 25.25 7.97 -26.04
CA ASP A 53 24.28 8.23 -27.12
C ASP A 53 24.80 9.19 -28.19
N ALA A 54 25.59 10.19 -27.80
CA ALA A 54 26.26 11.06 -28.75
C ALA A 54 27.22 10.25 -29.63
N LEU A 55 28.03 9.37 -29.04
CA LEU A 55 28.94 8.47 -29.74
C LEU A 55 28.22 7.48 -30.68
N ARG A 56 27.07 6.94 -30.24
CA ARG A 56 26.24 6.03 -31.06
C ARG A 56 25.82 6.67 -32.39
N LYS A 57 25.65 7.99 -32.44
CA LYS A 57 25.30 8.73 -33.67
C LYS A 57 26.45 8.83 -34.66
N PHE A 58 27.70 8.80 -34.20
CA PHE A 58 28.89 8.93 -35.04
C PHE A 58 29.37 7.59 -35.61
N VAL A 59 29.12 6.48 -34.91
CA VAL A 59 29.61 5.14 -35.29
C VAL A 59 28.43 4.26 -35.68
N LYS A 60 27.71 4.66 -36.74
CA LYS A 60 26.58 3.88 -37.27
C LYS A 60 27.08 2.68 -38.08
N GLY A 61 26.66 1.48 -37.71
CA GLY A 61 26.91 0.25 -38.48
C GLY A 61 28.02 -0.66 -37.96
N ASP A 62 28.76 -0.25 -36.91
CA ASP A 62 29.68 -1.14 -36.20
C ASP A 62 28.91 -1.92 -35.11
N ARG A 63 28.72 -3.22 -35.35
CA ARG A 63 27.96 -4.10 -34.47
C ARG A 63 28.64 -4.32 -33.11
N ASP A 64 29.97 -4.36 -33.09
CA ASP A 64 30.74 -4.55 -31.87
C ASP A 64 30.71 -3.28 -31.02
N PHE A 65 30.75 -2.11 -31.67
CA PHE A 65 30.56 -0.82 -31.01
C PHE A 65 29.16 -0.67 -30.41
N GLY A 66 28.13 -1.06 -31.17
CA GLY A 66 26.75 -1.09 -30.66
C GLY A 66 26.62 -1.98 -29.43
N ALA A 67 27.17 -3.19 -29.46
CA ALA A 67 27.14 -4.12 -28.33
C ALA A 67 27.87 -3.58 -27.08
N GLN A 68 28.98 -2.87 -27.26
CA GLN A 68 29.69 -2.25 -26.13
C GLN A 68 28.88 -1.12 -25.49
N LEU A 69 28.25 -0.26 -26.30
CA LEU A 69 27.38 0.80 -25.80
C LEU A 69 26.12 0.24 -25.13
N ASP A 70 25.51 -0.82 -25.68
CA ASP A 70 24.39 -1.52 -25.03
C ASP A 70 24.82 -2.09 -23.65
N GLY A 71 26.07 -2.54 -23.53
CA GLY A 71 26.66 -2.99 -22.26
C GLY A 71 26.83 -1.86 -21.25
N ILE A 72 27.21 -0.67 -21.71
CA ILE A 72 27.25 0.55 -20.89
C ILE A 72 25.85 0.93 -20.43
N ASP A 73 24.86 0.96 -21.33
CA ASP A 73 23.47 1.34 -21.00
C ASP A 73 22.88 0.41 -19.92
N ARG A 74 23.12 -0.91 -20.04
CA ARG A 74 22.70 -1.89 -19.03
C ARG A 74 23.37 -1.65 -17.68
N ALA A 75 24.65 -1.32 -17.68
CA ALA A 75 25.39 -1.05 -16.46
C ALA A 75 24.93 0.27 -15.82
N ILE A 76 24.64 1.30 -16.62
CA ILE A 76 24.06 2.58 -16.14
C ILE A 76 22.73 2.31 -15.46
N ALA A 77 21.81 1.59 -16.10
CA ALA A 77 20.50 1.29 -15.54
C ALA A 77 20.60 0.53 -14.19
N LYS A 78 21.56 -0.38 -14.08
CA LYS A 78 21.84 -1.14 -12.85
C LYS A 78 22.40 -0.24 -11.74
N GLU A 79 23.43 0.55 -12.03
CA GLU A 79 24.06 1.46 -11.05
C GLU A 79 23.13 2.59 -10.64
N GLU A 80 22.30 3.13 -11.55
CA GLU A 80 21.29 4.12 -11.21
C GLU A 80 20.27 3.57 -10.23
N LYS A 81 19.81 2.33 -10.44
CA LYS A 81 18.87 1.67 -9.52
C LYS A 81 19.49 1.53 -8.12
N LEU A 82 20.76 1.15 -8.05
CA LEU A 82 21.50 1.03 -6.79
C LEU A 82 21.71 2.40 -6.12
N ALA A 83 22.14 3.41 -6.88
CA ALA A 83 22.34 4.76 -6.36
C ALA A 83 21.03 5.41 -5.90
N LYS A 84 19.91 5.22 -6.63
CA LYS A 84 18.58 5.69 -6.21
C LYS A 84 18.09 4.95 -4.96
N ALA A 85 18.35 3.64 -4.85
CA ALA A 85 18.02 2.89 -3.64
C ALA A 85 18.83 3.38 -2.44
N ALA A 86 20.14 3.58 -2.60
CA ALA A 86 21.02 4.12 -1.55
C ALA A 86 20.65 5.56 -1.16
N ALA A 87 20.28 6.41 -2.12
CA ALA A 87 19.80 7.78 -1.85
C ALA A 87 18.51 7.75 -1.04
N LYS A 88 17.56 6.88 -1.41
CA LYS A 88 16.30 6.70 -0.69
C LYS A 88 16.52 6.13 0.72
N GLU A 89 17.46 5.21 0.89
CA GLU A 89 17.80 4.64 2.18
C GLU A 89 18.49 5.67 3.10
N ALA A 90 19.38 6.51 2.54
CA ALA A 90 19.98 7.63 3.26
C ALA A 90 18.95 8.69 3.67
N GLU A 91 18.04 9.07 2.77
CA GLU A 91 16.93 10.00 3.05
C GLU A 91 15.98 9.42 4.12
N SER A 92 15.69 8.12 4.04
CA SER A 92 14.88 7.43 5.05
C SER A 92 15.59 7.40 6.41
N ALA A 93 16.91 7.17 6.46
CA ALA A 93 17.70 7.14 7.69
C ALA A 93 17.77 8.53 8.36
N GLU A 94 17.90 9.59 7.57
CA GLU A 94 17.92 10.98 8.05
C GLU A 94 16.53 11.44 8.52
N GLU A 95 15.46 11.06 7.81
CA GLU A 95 14.07 11.31 8.23
C GLU A 95 13.71 10.51 9.50
N GLU A 96 14.31 9.34 9.67
CA GLU A 96 14.16 8.47 10.82
C GLU A 96 14.84 9.01 12.09
N GLU A 97 15.85 9.87 12.02
CA GLU A 97 16.52 10.49 13.19
C GLU A 97 15.99 11.88 13.55
N SER A 98 14.97 12.37 12.84
CA SER A 98 14.43 13.70 13.06
C SER A 98 13.53 13.80 14.31
N PRO A 99 13.63 14.89 15.10
CA PRO A 99 12.70 15.17 16.19
C PRO A 99 11.24 15.34 15.72
N ALA A 100 11.01 15.49 14.40
CA ALA A 100 9.67 15.48 13.81
C ALA A 100 8.91 14.15 14.05
N LEU A 101 9.61 13.05 14.32
CA LEU A 101 9.00 11.77 14.73
C LEU A 101 8.20 11.87 16.02
N LEU A 102 8.62 12.77 16.92
CA LEU A 102 8.02 12.99 18.22
C LEU A 102 6.92 14.04 18.18
N THR A 103 6.66 14.68 17.04
CA THR A 103 5.67 15.77 16.91
C THR A 103 4.80 15.58 15.67
N THR A 104 5.17 16.17 14.54
CA THR A 104 4.34 16.24 13.32
C THR A 104 4.03 14.86 12.73
N LYS A 105 4.95 13.90 12.86
CA LYS A 105 4.78 12.53 12.35
C LYS A 105 4.04 11.61 13.32
N LEU A 106 3.85 12.01 14.57
CA LEU A 106 3.06 11.26 15.55
C LEU A 106 1.56 11.36 15.25
N ILE A 107 1.10 12.50 14.73
CA ILE A 107 -0.31 12.76 14.37
C ILE A 107 -0.92 11.71 13.41
N PRO A 108 -0.31 11.40 12.25
CA PRO A 108 -0.85 10.38 11.35
C PRO A 108 -0.91 8.99 11.98
N LEU A 109 0.05 8.64 12.84
CA LEU A 109 0.07 7.35 13.55
C LEU A 109 -1.07 7.25 14.57
N LEU A 110 -1.34 8.33 15.31
CA LEU A 110 -2.50 8.39 16.21
C LEU A 110 -3.83 8.29 15.44
N ARG A 111 -3.92 8.86 14.23
CA ARG A 111 -5.10 8.70 13.37
C ARG A 111 -5.25 7.27 12.85
N GLU A 112 -4.14 6.62 12.53
CA GLU A 112 -4.09 5.23 12.07
C GLU A 112 -4.56 4.29 13.18
N LEU A 113 -4.00 4.44 14.39
CA LEU A 113 -4.45 3.74 15.59
C LEU A 113 -5.93 3.94 15.85
N ARG A 114 -6.45 5.18 15.75
CA ARG A 114 -7.87 5.49 15.99
C ARG A 114 -8.84 4.79 15.04
N LYS A 115 -8.39 4.28 13.89
CA LYS A 115 -9.23 3.45 13.00
C LYS A 115 -9.46 2.04 13.54
N GLY A 116 -8.69 1.60 14.55
CA GLY A 116 -8.86 0.31 15.23
C GLY A 116 -8.27 -0.88 14.48
N GLU A 117 -7.52 -0.66 13.40
CA GLU A 117 -7.03 -1.73 12.52
C GLU A 117 -5.59 -2.16 12.79
N VAL A 118 -4.86 -1.44 13.66
CA VAL A 118 -3.41 -1.65 13.86
C VAL A 118 -3.01 -1.56 15.33
N GLU A 119 -2.00 -2.36 15.68
CA GLU A 119 -1.25 -2.28 16.92
C GLU A 119 0.16 -1.77 16.59
N LEU A 120 0.59 -0.68 17.24
CA LEU A 120 1.88 -0.05 16.94
C LEU A 120 2.84 -0.12 18.13
N PRO A 121 4.12 -0.49 17.93
CA PRO A 121 5.12 -0.46 18.98
C PRO A 121 5.35 0.96 19.49
N VAL A 122 5.62 1.05 20.79
CA VAL A 122 5.78 2.29 21.54
C VAL A 122 7.02 2.27 22.41
N LEU A 123 7.70 3.41 22.45
CA LEU A 123 8.75 3.73 23.41
C LEU A 123 8.39 5.03 24.12
N ALA A 124 8.24 4.97 25.44
CA ALA A 124 8.05 6.14 26.29
C ALA A 124 9.28 6.37 27.16
N ALA A 125 9.82 7.59 27.16
CA ALA A 125 10.78 8.02 28.17
C ALA A 125 10.02 8.79 29.26
N VAL A 126 10.09 8.29 30.48
CA VAL A 126 9.35 8.82 31.63
C VAL A 126 10.34 9.51 32.56
N GLY A 127 10.21 10.82 32.67
CA GLY A 127 10.94 11.65 33.63
C GLY A 127 10.19 11.83 34.95
N SER A 128 10.71 12.74 35.75
CA SER A 128 10.16 13.04 37.08
C SER A 128 8.76 13.65 36.99
N LYS A 129 8.60 14.68 36.14
CA LYS A 129 7.37 15.47 35.99
C LYS A 129 6.66 15.31 34.64
N GLN A 130 7.34 14.75 33.64
CA GLN A 130 6.86 14.68 32.25
C GLN A 130 7.29 13.37 31.59
N ALA A 131 6.69 13.07 30.44
CA ALA A 131 7.09 11.96 29.58
C ALA A 131 7.19 12.43 28.12
N ALA A 132 7.90 11.66 27.31
CA ALA A 132 7.98 11.82 25.87
C ALA A 132 7.67 10.47 25.21
N LEU A 133 6.86 10.51 24.15
CA LEU A 133 6.31 9.34 23.50
C LEU A 133 6.77 9.21 22.05
N LEU A 134 7.21 8.01 21.67
CA LEU A 134 7.49 7.62 20.30
C LEU A 134 6.62 6.43 19.91
N ILE A 135 5.95 6.54 18.77
CA ILE A 135 5.17 5.47 18.13
C ILE A 135 5.78 5.22 16.75
N SER A 136 5.89 3.96 16.32
CA SER A 136 6.46 3.60 15.02
C SER A 136 5.64 2.50 14.36
N ARG A 137 5.66 2.43 13.01
CA ARG A 137 5.11 1.31 12.24
C ARG A 137 6.00 0.07 12.24
N ARG A 138 7.23 0.20 12.73
CA ARG A 138 8.26 -0.85 12.79
C ARG A 138 8.78 -0.98 14.22
N ALA A 139 9.39 -2.12 14.53
CA ALA A 139 10.06 -2.34 15.80
C ALA A 139 11.02 -1.17 16.12
N ILE A 140 10.95 -0.66 17.36
CA ILE A 140 11.73 0.50 17.79
C ILE A 140 13.10 0.01 18.30
N PRO A 141 14.21 0.35 17.63
CA PRO A 141 15.53 -0.09 18.08
C PRO A 141 15.96 0.68 19.35
N PRO A 142 16.83 0.09 20.20
CA PRO A 142 17.31 0.73 21.43
C PRO A 142 18.00 2.09 21.22
N SER A 143 18.56 2.35 20.04
CA SER A 143 19.18 3.63 19.67
C SER A 143 18.22 4.82 19.77
N ARG A 144 16.90 4.60 19.61
CA ARG A 144 15.87 5.64 19.70
C ARG A 144 15.69 6.20 21.11
N ARG A 145 16.19 5.51 22.15
CA ARG A 145 16.12 5.95 23.55
C ARG A 145 16.79 7.30 23.78
N LYS A 146 17.87 7.59 23.05
CA LYS A 146 18.58 8.87 23.13
C LYS A 146 17.72 10.01 22.58
N LEU A 147 17.13 9.82 21.40
CA LEU A 147 16.24 10.81 20.77
C LEU A 147 15.04 11.17 21.65
N VAL A 148 14.39 10.17 22.27
CA VAL A 148 13.25 10.43 23.17
C VAL A 148 13.68 11.12 24.47
N ALA A 149 14.88 10.80 24.98
CA ALA A 149 15.44 11.46 26.17
C ALA A 149 15.87 12.90 25.91
N ASP A 150 16.53 13.16 24.77
CA ASP A 150 16.94 14.50 24.36
C ASP A 150 15.71 15.42 24.18
N TYR A 151 14.62 14.89 23.64
CA TYR A 151 13.34 15.61 23.54
C TYR A 151 12.66 15.83 24.88
N LEU A 152 12.76 14.87 25.82
CA LEU A 152 12.22 15.01 27.16
C LEU A 152 12.87 16.19 27.91
N GLY A 153 14.17 16.40 27.72
CA GLY A 153 14.92 17.55 28.26
C GLY A 153 15.03 17.58 29.80
N ASP A 154 14.67 16.49 30.50
CA ASP A 154 14.85 16.35 31.95
C ASP A 154 16.33 16.07 32.26
N SER A 155 16.87 16.67 33.33
CA SER A 155 18.27 16.47 33.78
C SER A 155 18.50 15.16 34.54
N GLY A 156 17.46 14.36 34.78
CA GLY A 156 17.54 13.05 35.43
C GLY A 156 17.60 11.90 34.44
N THR A 157 17.99 10.71 34.89
CA THR A 157 17.97 9.48 34.07
C THR A 157 16.52 9.06 33.81
N PRO A 158 16.01 9.14 32.56
CA PRO A 158 14.63 8.77 32.27
C PRO A 158 14.42 7.26 32.39
N LYS A 159 13.26 6.86 32.92
CA LYS A 159 12.82 5.46 32.88
C LYS A 159 12.22 5.18 31.51
N TYR A 160 12.74 4.17 30.80
CA TYR A 160 12.19 3.76 29.53
C TYR A 160 11.12 2.69 29.72
N VAL A 161 9.95 2.92 29.13
CA VAL A 161 8.85 1.97 29.08
C VAL A 161 8.64 1.57 27.63
N ILE A 162 8.67 0.27 27.38
CA ILE A 162 8.44 -0.32 26.06
C ILE A 162 7.10 -1.05 26.13
N GLY A 163 6.31 -0.88 25.09
CA GLY A 163 4.97 -1.44 25.01
C GLY A 163 4.40 -1.28 23.62
N HIS A 164 3.10 -1.53 23.48
CA HIS A 164 2.37 -1.36 22.24
C HIS A 164 1.16 -0.47 22.50
N CYS A 165 0.69 0.25 21.48
CA CYS A 165 -0.49 1.08 21.55
C CYS A 165 -1.56 0.53 20.62
N ILE A 166 -2.78 0.46 21.14
CA ILE A 166 -3.98 0.01 20.44
C ILE A 166 -5.10 1.01 20.71
N TRP A 167 -6.09 1.05 19.83
CA TRP A 167 -7.30 1.83 20.04
C TRP A 167 -8.44 0.91 20.49
N GLU A 168 -8.82 1.01 21.75
CA GLU A 168 -9.90 0.22 22.35
C GLU A 168 -10.67 1.08 23.36
N ALA A 169 -11.95 0.74 23.58
CA ALA A 169 -12.83 1.49 24.49
C ALA A 169 -12.83 3.02 24.26
N ASN A 170 -12.72 3.45 22.99
CA ASN A 170 -12.65 4.87 22.59
C ASN A 170 -11.46 5.63 23.22
N SER A 171 -10.35 4.93 23.48
CA SER A 171 -9.13 5.46 24.08
C SER A 171 -7.87 4.83 23.47
N PHE A 172 -6.76 5.56 23.47
CA PHE A 172 -5.44 5.01 23.17
C PHE A 172 -4.96 4.21 24.37
N THR A 173 -4.95 2.88 24.25
CA THR A 173 -4.51 1.99 25.31
C THR A 173 -3.07 1.57 25.06
N PHE A 174 -2.20 1.87 26.03
CA PHE A 174 -0.80 1.49 26.01
C PHE A 174 -0.62 0.23 26.86
N VAL A 175 -0.30 -0.89 26.21
CA VAL A 175 -0.01 -2.17 26.84
C VAL A 175 1.48 -2.22 27.15
N VAL A 176 1.85 -2.27 28.43
CA VAL A 176 3.24 -2.18 28.90
C VAL A 176 3.59 -3.31 29.88
N GLN A 177 4.84 -3.77 29.85
CA GLN A 177 5.30 -4.86 30.73
C GLN A 177 5.35 -4.48 32.21
N THR A 178 5.50 -3.19 32.54
CA THR A 178 5.55 -2.73 33.93
C THR A 178 4.72 -1.47 34.07
N GLN A 179 3.54 -1.63 34.64
CA GLN A 179 2.65 -0.53 34.96
C GLN A 179 3.33 0.36 36.01
N ALA A 180 3.41 1.65 35.74
CA ALA A 180 3.78 2.65 36.74
C ALA A 180 2.53 3.48 37.01
N ALA A 181 2.13 3.59 38.27
CA ALA A 181 1.00 4.42 38.67
C ALA A 181 1.17 5.86 38.13
N GLY A 182 0.13 6.38 37.48
CA GLY A 182 0.13 7.72 36.88
C GLY A 182 0.83 7.79 35.52
N LEU A 183 1.15 6.66 34.88
CA LEU A 183 1.71 6.65 33.54
C LEU A 183 0.69 7.15 32.50
N ALA A 184 -0.60 6.83 32.67
CA ALA A 184 -1.66 7.29 31.77
C ALA A 184 -1.72 8.82 31.69
N LYS A 185 -1.72 9.49 32.85
CA LYS A 185 -1.68 10.95 32.96
C LYS A 185 -0.43 11.56 32.31
N LYS A 186 0.74 10.95 32.52
CA LYS A 186 2.01 11.40 31.92
C LYS A 186 2.02 11.24 30.40
N LEU A 187 1.47 10.14 29.87
CA LEU A 187 1.38 9.89 28.43
C LEU A 187 0.35 10.81 27.75
N ARG A 188 -0.79 11.06 28.40
CA ARG A 188 -1.79 12.05 27.96
C ARG A 188 -1.17 13.44 27.83
N ALA A 189 -0.43 13.87 28.86
CA ALA A 189 0.30 15.13 28.83
C ALA A 189 1.39 15.17 27.75
N ALA A 190 2.09 14.05 27.52
CA ALA A 190 3.09 13.93 26.46
C ALA A 190 2.47 14.10 25.07
N ILE A 191 1.39 13.38 24.77
CA ILE A 191 0.68 13.48 23.47
C ILE A 191 0.20 14.91 23.24
N LEU A 192 -0.38 15.55 24.27
CA LEU A 192 -0.82 16.94 24.17
C LEU A 192 0.37 17.87 23.88
N LYS A 193 1.48 17.74 24.61
CA LYS A 193 2.68 18.57 24.40
C LYS A 193 3.34 18.35 23.04
N GLN A 194 3.30 17.11 22.53
CA GLN A 194 3.96 16.70 21.29
C GLN A 194 3.14 17.04 20.04
N THR A 195 1.82 16.98 20.12
CA THR A 195 0.94 17.03 18.94
C THR A 195 -0.16 18.07 19.03
N ASP A 196 -0.32 18.75 20.16
CA ASP A 196 -1.44 19.63 20.50
C ASP A 196 -2.82 18.94 20.41
N LEU A 197 -2.86 17.59 20.40
CA LEU A 197 -4.09 16.81 20.37
C LEU A 197 -4.48 16.34 21.77
N ARG A 198 -5.74 16.60 22.14
CA ARG A 198 -6.37 16.00 23.32
C ARG A 198 -6.75 14.56 23.01
N ALA A 199 -6.08 13.63 23.67
CA ALA A 199 -6.30 12.20 23.52
C ALA A 199 -6.81 11.58 24.83
N LYS A 200 -7.76 10.63 24.74
CA LYS A 200 -8.11 9.75 25.87
C LYS A 200 -7.07 8.65 25.91
N VAL A 201 -6.43 8.46 27.06
CA VAL A 201 -5.29 7.55 27.23
C VAL A 201 -5.56 6.60 28.38
N ARG A 202 -5.30 5.31 28.15
CA ARG A 202 -5.35 4.24 29.14
C ARG A 202 -4.02 3.50 29.15
N VAL A 203 -3.61 2.99 30.31
CA VAL A 203 -2.43 2.12 30.42
C VAL A 203 -2.87 0.78 30.99
N ARG A 204 -2.48 -0.30 30.32
CA ARG A 204 -2.77 -1.68 30.72
C ARG A 204 -1.46 -2.41 30.98
N GLY A 205 -1.33 -3.06 32.13
CA GLY A 205 -0.25 -4.02 32.40
C GLY A 205 -0.44 -5.30 31.61
N GLU A 206 0.63 -6.08 31.40
CA GLU A 206 0.53 -7.40 30.76
C GLU A 206 -0.38 -8.38 31.54
N ASP A 207 -0.54 -8.14 32.85
CA ASP A 207 -1.40 -8.90 33.78
C ASP A 207 -2.88 -8.49 33.74
N GLY A 208 -3.27 -7.53 32.90
CA GLY A 208 -4.66 -7.08 32.74
C GLY A 208 -5.12 -5.99 33.73
N GLU A 209 -4.27 -5.59 34.67
CA GLU A 209 -4.51 -4.44 35.54
C GLU A 209 -4.50 -3.14 34.71
N THR A 210 -5.46 -2.25 34.99
CA THR A 210 -5.71 -1.05 34.17
C THR A 210 -5.57 0.21 35.03
N ASP A 211 -4.66 1.11 34.65
CA ASP A 211 -4.58 2.49 35.16
C ASP A 211 -5.39 3.37 34.20
N ASP A 212 -6.60 3.74 34.61
CA ASP A 212 -7.46 4.69 33.89
C ASP A 212 -7.29 6.08 34.53
N ASP A 213 -7.02 7.10 33.74
CA ASP A 213 -6.90 8.51 34.19
C ASP A 213 -8.30 9.10 34.38
N GLY A 214 -9.07 8.48 35.29
CA GLY A 214 -10.48 8.75 35.53
C GLY A 214 -10.78 10.25 35.62
N GLU A 215 -11.40 10.77 34.56
CA GLU A 215 -12.19 11.99 34.56
C GLU A 215 -13.52 11.67 33.86
N THR A 216 -14.54 11.51 34.72
CA THR A 216 -15.91 11.96 34.50
C THR A 216 -15.94 13.29 33.75
N ASP A 217 -16.90 13.44 32.84
CA ASP A 217 -17.21 14.70 32.19
C ASP A 217 -17.46 15.79 33.26
N ASP A 218 -16.48 16.64 33.51
CA ASP A 218 -16.61 17.87 34.30
C ASP A 218 -16.71 19.04 33.31
N ASP A 219 -17.94 19.31 32.87
CA ASP A 219 -18.37 20.64 32.43
C ASP A 219 -19.18 21.20 33.60
N GLY A 220 -18.54 22.05 34.41
CA GLY A 220 -19.20 22.57 35.61
C GLY A 220 -18.26 23.34 36.53
N GLY A 221 -17.74 24.47 36.07
CA GLY A 221 -16.97 25.37 36.93
C GLY A 221 -17.73 25.71 38.20
N THR A 222 -17.05 25.60 39.35
CA THR A 222 -17.51 26.16 40.61
C THR A 222 -16.36 26.86 41.31
N ALA A 223 -16.36 28.19 41.19
CA ALA A 223 -15.97 29.04 42.29
C ALA A 223 -17.11 29.00 43.32
N GLU A 224 -16.75 28.61 44.53
CA GLU A 224 -17.35 28.91 45.85
C GLU A 224 -18.73 29.58 45.87
N HIS A 225 -19.73 28.90 46.43
CA HIS A 225 -20.52 29.42 47.56
C HIS A 225 -21.32 28.33 48.26
N GLU A 226 -21.34 28.44 49.58
CA GLU A 226 -21.95 27.58 50.60
C GLU A 226 -23.50 27.66 50.65
N ASP A 227 -24.05 26.65 51.34
CA ASP A 227 -25.37 26.56 52.00
C ASP A 227 -26.66 26.47 51.17
N ALA A 228 -27.34 25.32 51.26
CA ALA A 228 -28.52 25.13 52.12
C ALA A 228 -29.36 23.89 51.72
N GLU A 229 -29.84 23.19 52.75
CA GLU A 229 -30.76 22.04 52.74
C GLU A 229 -32.12 22.34 52.07
N ALA A 230 -32.76 21.31 51.48
CA ALA A 230 -34.11 20.84 51.86
C ALA A 230 -34.73 19.79 50.90
N LEU A 231 -35.03 18.62 51.47
CA LEU A 231 -36.26 17.81 51.37
C LEU A 231 -36.93 17.53 49.99
N GLY A 232 -36.76 16.28 49.54
CA GLY A 232 -37.81 15.27 49.27
C GLY A 232 -39.07 15.60 48.47
N GLN A 233 -39.31 14.81 47.40
CA GLN A 233 -40.62 14.20 47.12
C GLN A 233 -40.51 13.07 46.08
N GLU A 234 -41.16 11.94 46.38
CA GLU A 234 -41.37 10.78 45.51
C GLU A 234 -42.50 11.02 44.48
N SER A 235 -42.32 10.52 43.25
CA SER A 235 -43.24 9.91 42.22
C SER A 235 -44.73 10.34 42.08
N PRO A 236 -45.44 10.15 40.94
CA PRO A 236 -45.22 9.20 39.81
C PRO A 236 -45.58 9.74 38.40
N GLY A 237 -45.47 8.89 37.35
CA GLY A 237 -46.31 9.00 36.14
C GLY A 237 -45.57 9.00 34.80
N GLY A 238 -45.86 8.00 33.97
CA GLY A 238 -45.21 7.76 32.69
C GLY A 238 -45.64 8.69 31.55
N GLY A 239 -44.71 8.85 30.61
CA GLY A 239 -44.91 9.46 29.29
C GLY A 239 -43.61 9.33 28.51
N THR A 240 -43.56 8.42 27.55
CA THR A 240 -42.48 8.32 26.57
C THR A 240 -42.42 9.59 25.73
N THR A 241 -41.62 10.56 26.18
CA THR A 241 -41.09 11.63 25.34
C THR A 241 -39.62 11.32 25.09
N THR A 242 -39.32 10.91 23.87
CA THR A 242 -37.95 10.86 23.35
C THR A 242 -37.24 12.17 23.70
N PRO A 243 -36.04 12.15 24.28
CA PRO A 243 -35.28 13.38 24.53
C PRO A 243 -35.09 14.10 23.20
N ILE A 244 -35.73 15.26 23.04
CA ILE A 244 -35.46 16.15 21.92
C ILE A 244 -34.04 16.67 22.17
N ASP A 245 -33.07 16.19 21.40
CA ASP A 245 -31.73 16.75 21.41
C ASP A 245 -31.84 18.25 21.10
N PRO A 246 -31.46 19.15 22.01
CA PRO A 246 -31.60 20.60 21.85
C PRO A 246 -30.85 21.13 20.63
N HIS A 247 -29.86 20.39 20.11
CA HIS A 247 -29.08 20.79 18.94
C HIS A 247 -29.70 20.40 17.60
N LYS A 248 -30.68 19.49 17.58
CA LYS A 248 -31.32 19.02 16.34
C LYS A 248 -32.10 20.13 15.65
N ALA A 249 -32.95 20.85 16.39
CA ALA A 249 -33.76 21.95 15.85
C ALA A 249 -32.87 23.09 15.33
N ASP A 250 -31.77 23.38 16.02
CA ASP A 250 -30.80 24.39 15.61
C ASP A 250 -30.04 23.99 14.36
N PHE A 251 -29.66 22.73 14.25
CA PHE A 251 -29.03 22.18 13.06
C PHE A 251 -29.95 22.25 11.83
N GLU A 252 -31.19 21.76 11.96
CA GLU A 252 -32.16 21.74 10.85
C GLU A 252 -32.46 23.17 10.36
N ARG A 253 -32.64 24.13 11.28
CA ARG A 253 -32.83 25.54 10.95
C ARG A 253 -31.65 26.14 10.19
N ARG A 254 -30.41 25.88 10.64
CA ARG A 254 -29.21 26.45 10.00
C ARG A 254 -28.87 25.77 8.68
N TRP A 255 -29.03 24.46 8.58
CA TRP A 255 -28.79 23.72 7.34
C TRP A 255 -29.78 24.14 6.25
N ALA A 256 -31.07 24.27 6.57
CA ALA A 256 -32.09 24.74 5.62
C ALA A 256 -31.80 26.13 5.04
N ALA A 257 -31.13 27.01 5.80
CA ALA A 257 -30.73 28.33 5.32
C ALA A 257 -29.47 28.29 4.44
N LEU A 258 -28.52 27.38 4.72
CA LEU A 258 -27.21 27.32 4.08
C LEU A 258 -27.15 26.41 2.85
N GLU A 259 -27.95 25.35 2.81
CA GLU A 259 -28.00 24.40 1.70
C GLU A 259 -28.17 25.04 0.31
N PRO A 260 -29.12 25.97 0.07
CA PRO A 260 -29.27 26.56 -1.26
C PRO A 260 -28.05 27.39 -1.68
N GLU A 261 -27.39 28.07 -0.73
CA GLU A 261 -26.20 28.85 -1.01
C GLU A 261 -24.99 27.96 -1.34
N VAL A 262 -24.84 26.83 -0.64
CA VAL A 262 -23.79 25.84 -0.92
C VAL A 262 -23.97 25.23 -2.30
N GLN A 263 -25.20 24.85 -2.66
CA GLN A 263 -25.51 24.32 -3.99
C GLN A 263 -25.25 25.37 -5.08
N GLN A 264 -25.60 26.64 -4.84
CA GLN A 264 -25.33 27.72 -5.78
C GLN A 264 -23.82 27.95 -5.99
N MET A 265 -23.00 27.90 -4.93
CA MET A 265 -21.54 28.04 -5.05
C MET A 265 -20.90 26.85 -5.76
N LEU A 266 -21.39 25.63 -5.53
CA LEU A 266 -20.96 24.44 -6.25
C LEU A 266 -21.30 24.50 -7.73
N ALA A 267 -22.48 25.04 -8.08
CA ALA A 267 -22.90 25.23 -9.46
C ALA A 267 -22.14 26.37 -10.17
N ALA A 268 -21.81 27.45 -9.43
CA ALA A 268 -21.03 28.57 -9.95
C ALA A 268 -19.53 28.24 -10.15
N GLY A 269 -19.05 27.13 -9.58
CA GLY A 269 -17.66 26.70 -9.74
C GLY A 269 -16.63 27.60 -9.05
N VAL A 270 -17.05 28.40 -8.05
CA VAL A 270 -16.20 29.40 -7.40
C VAL A 270 -15.63 28.86 -6.09
N GLY A 271 -14.31 28.93 -5.94
CA GLY A 271 -13.59 28.50 -4.73
C GLY A 271 -13.15 27.03 -4.76
N ASP A 272 -12.74 26.51 -3.61
CA ASP A 272 -12.29 25.12 -3.45
C ASP A 272 -13.49 24.17 -3.34
N LEU A 273 -13.98 23.72 -4.51
CA LEU A 273 -15.14 22.82 -4.63
C LEU A 273 -14.94 21.49 -3.91
N ALA A 274 -13.71 20.99 -3.84
CA ALA A 274 -13.40 19.74 -3.16
C ALA A 274 -13.58 19.90 -1.64
N LYS A 275 -13.09 21.02 -1.09
CA LYS A 275 -13.25 21.34 0.32
C LYS A 275 -14.68 21.70 0.70
N LEU A 276 -15.41 22.41 -0.16
CA LEU A 276 -16.82 22.76 0.06
C LEU A 276 -17.70 21.49 0.11
N ARG A 277 -17.51 20.55 -0.84
CA ARG A 277 -18.21 19.25 -0.84
C ARG A 277 -17.84 18.41 0.38
N ALA A 278 -16.55 18.29 0.69
CA ALA A 278 -16.09 17.48 1.82
C ALA A 278 -16.65 17.96 3.17
N VAL A 279 -16.77 19.28 3.38
CA VAL A 279 -17.36 19.83 4.60
C VAL A 279 -18.88 19.65 4.61
N ALA A 280 -19.57 19.82 3.47
CA ALA A 280 -21.00 19.57 3.35
C ALA A 280 -21.35 18.09 3.63
N ASP A 281 -20.59 17.15 3.05
CA ASP A 281 -20.76 15.71 3.26
C ASP A 281 -20.48 15.32 4.72
N PHE A 282 -19.46 15.93 5.33
CA PHE A 282 -19.17 15.74 6.76
C PHE A 282 -20.32 16.20 7.65
N VAL A 283 -20.90 17.38 7.37
CA VAL A 283 -22.03 17.93 8.12
C VAL A 283 -23.26 17.02 7.99
N HIS A 284 -23.56 16.56 6.78
CA HIS A 284 -24.70 15.68 6.51
C HIS A 284 -24.51 14.28 7.14
N GLY A 285 -23.30 13.73 7.11
CA GLY A 285 -22.96 12.48 7.79
C GLY A 285 -23.15 12.57 9.30
N ARG A 286 -22.63 13.63 9.93
CA ARG A 286 -22.77 13.84 11.39
C ARG A 286 -24.22 14.02 11.83
N ALA A 287 -25.05 14.68 11.02
CA ALA A 287 -26.46 14.82 11.31
C ALA A 287 -27.23 13.49 11.20
N LYS A 288 -26.85 12.60 10.26
CA LYS A 288 -27.42 11.24 10.15
C LYS A 288 -27.06 10.37 11.35
N ASP A 289 -25.85 10.55 11.89
CA ASP A 289 -25.37 9.84 13.07
C ASP A 289 -25.95 10.38 14.40
N GLY A 290 -26.86 11.37 14.35
CA GLY A 290 -27.41 12.03 15.54
C GLY A 290 -26.42 12.94 16.27
N ALA A 291 -25.24 13.21 15.72
CA ALA A 291 -24.20 14.03 16.31
C ALA A 291 -24.38 15.52 15.96
N TYR A 292 -25.51 16.11 16.37
CA TYR A 292 -25.92 17.46 15.96
C TYR A 292 -24.97 18.58 16.44
N ALA A 293 -24.34 18.44 17.61
CA ALA A 293 -23.32 19.39 18.08
C ALA A 293 -22.08 19.43 17.15
N ALA A 294 -21.63 18.28 16.64
CA ALA A 294 -20.53 18.20 15.69
C ALA A 294 -20.95 18.69 14.29
N ALA A 295 -22.22 18.45 13.90
CA ALA A 295 -22.79 18.96 12.65
C ALA A 295 -22.88 20.50 12.66
N LEU A 296 -23.24 21.12 13.78
CA LEU A 296 -23.23 22.57 13.97
C LEU A 296 -21.82 23.18 13.85
N GLN A 297 -20.79 22.52 14.42
CA GLN A 297 -19.40 22.95 14.22
C GLN A 297 -18.96 22.84 12.75
N GLY A 298 -19.46 21.84 12.03
CA GLY A 298 -19.23 21.70 10.59
C GLY A 298 -19.92 22.82 9.79
N LEU A 299 -21.13 23.22 10.19
CA LEU A 299 -21.84 24.37 9.62
C LEU A 299 -21.07 25.68 9.80
N ASP A 300 -20.50 25.94 10.98
CA ASP A 300 -19.71 27.15 11.21
C ASP A 300 -18.45 27.20 10.32
N ARG A 301 -17.84 26.03 10.06
CA ARG A 301 -16.71 25.91 9.12
C ARG A 301 -17.14 26.13 7.67
N LEU A 302 -18.33 25.67 7.31
CA LEU A 302 -18.92 25.86 5.99
C LEU A 302 -19.18 27.34 5.72
N VAL A 303 -19.80 28.04 6.66
CA VAL A 303 -20.02 29.51 6.61
C VAL A 303 -18.69 30.24 6.44
N LYS A 304 -17.68 29.93 7.26
CA LYS A 304 -16.36 30.57 7.16
C LYS A 304 -15.67 30.34 5.82
N LEU A 305 -15.86 29.16 5.22
CA LEU A 305 -15.33 28.85 3.89
C LEU A 305 -16.05 29.68 2.81
N MET A 306 -17.37 29.80 2.90
CA MET A 306 -18.19 30.60 1.99
C MET A 306 -17.90 32.10 2.12
N GLU A 307 -17.67 32.61 3.33
CA GLU A 307 -17.23 33.99 3.57
C GLU A 307 -15.84 34.26 2.98
N GLY A 308 -14.91 33.31 3.12
CA GLY A 308 -13.59 33.40 2.50
C GLY A 308 -13.65 33.46 0.97
N ILE A 309 -14.64 32.80 0.36
CA ILE A 309 -14.92 32.87 -1.08
C ILE A 309 -15.57 34.20 -1.46
N ARG A 310 -16.49 34.72 -0.64
CA ARG A 310 -17.17 36.01 -0.85
C ARG A 310 -16.24 37.22 -0.74
N ASN A 311 -15.19 37.12 0.08
CA ASN A 311 -14.21 38.21 0.28
C ASN A 311 -13.07 38.27 -0.76
N ILE A 312 -13.17 37.49 -1.84
CA ILE A 312 -12.26 37.66 -2.99
C ILE A 312 -12.69 38.93 -3.74
N PRO A 313 -11.84 39.98 -3.83
CA PRO A 313 -12.22 41.22 -4.47
C PRO A 313 -12.46 41.00 -5.97
N VAL A 314 -13.72 41.09 -6.37
CA VAL A 314 -14.12 41.14 -7.78
C VAL A 314 -13.76 42.53 -8.31
N ALA A 315 -12.84 42.60 -9.26
CA ALA A 315 -12.47 43.83 -9.95
C ALA A 315 -13.69 44.41 -10.72
N PRO A 316 -13.79 45.74 -10.89
CA PRO A 316 -15.00 46.37 -11.45
C PRO A 316 -15.23 45.99 -12.92
N PRO A 317 -16.49 46.03 -13.40
CA PRO A 317 -16.86 45.51 -14.70
C PRO A 317 -16.47 46.52 -15.80
N MET A 318 -15.63 46.10 -16.74
CA MET A 318 -15.52 46.82 -18.02
C MET A 318 -16.54 46.30 -19.02
N GLN A 319 -17.20 47.29 -19.60
CA GLN A 319 -18.22 47.29 -20.64
C GLN A 319 -17.98 46.32 -21.80
N GLN A 320 -19.10 45.81 -22.31
CA GLN A 320 -19.25 44.94 -23.48
C GLN A 320 -18.59 45.54 -24.73
N ALA A 321 -17.73 44.75 -25.39
CA ALA A 321 -17.41 44.88 -26.82
C ALA A 321 -17.11 43.50 -27.43
N GLN A 322 -17.52 43.36 -28.69
CA GLN A 322 -17.68 42.17 -29.53
C GLN A 322 -16.40 41.35 -29.85
N PRO A 323 -16.54 40.15 -30.48
CA PRO A 323 -15.54 39.08 -30.44
C PRO A 323 -14.54 39.17 -31.60
N GLU A 324 -13.25 39.21 -31.28
CA GLU A 324 -12.18 38.87 -32.23
C GLU A 324 -11.17 37.90 -31.61
N ALA A 325 -10.81 36.91 -32.42
CA ALA A 325 -10.08 35.71 -32.08
C ALA A 325 -8.59 35.96 -31.80
N ARG A 326 -8.06 35.35 -30.72
CA ARG A 326 -6.69 34.83 -30.51
C ARG A 326 -6.52 34.31 -29.06
N PRO A 327 -5.45 33.57 -28.71
CA PRO A 327 -5.32 32.10 -28.77
C PRO A 327 -5.38 31.46 -27.37
N GLN A 328 -5.84 30.21 -27.28
CA GLN A 328 -5.99 29.50 -26.00
C GLN A 328 -4.63 29.21 -25.33
N ALA A 329 -4.52 29.59 -24.06
CA ALA A 329 -3.50 29.18 -23.09
C ALA A 329 -4.09 28.08 -22.17
N PRO A 330 -3.26 27.25 -21.51
CA PRO A 330 -3.47 25.81 -21.39
C PRO A 330 -4.57 25.40 -20.40
N GLN A 331 -5.42 24.47 -20.85
CA GLN A 331 -6.39 23.79 -20.01
C GLN A 331 -5.70 22.80 -19.06
N ALA A 332 -6.29 22.62 -17.88
CA ALA A 332 -6.02 21.54 -16.94
C ALA A 332 -5.97 20.17 -17.64
N PRO A 333 -5.23 19.17 -17.13
CA PRO A 333 -4.90 17.95 -17.88
C PRO A 333 -6.16 17.23 -18.31
N GLN A 334 -6.50 17.40 -19.58
CA GLN A 334 -7.47 16.58 -20.27
C GLN A 334 -6.91 15.15 -20.25
N ALA A 335 -7.76 14.17 -19.95
CA ALA A 335 -7.45 12.78 -20.27
C ALA A 335 -6.99 12.75 -21.73
N SER A 336 -5.75 12.32 -21.99
CA SER A 336 -5.24 12.23 -23.36
C SER A 336 -6.22 11.39 -24.17
N ALA A 337 -6.41 11.74 -25.45
CA ALA A 337 -7.26 10.96 -26.35
C ALA A 337 -6.89 9.47 -26.31
N GLU A 338 -5.59 9.18 -26.21
CA GLU A 338 -5.00 7.84 -26.04
C GLU A 338 -5.49 7.10 -24.78
N GLY A 339 -5.61 7.79 -23.63
CA GLY A 339 -6.14 7.20 -22.41
C GLY A 339 -7.64 6.89 -22.48
N THR A 340 -8.38 7.71 -23.23
CA THR A 340 -9.82 7.48 -23.48
C THR A 340 -10.01 6.27 -24.40
N GLU A 341 -9.21 6.15 -25.46
CA GLU A 341 -9.22 5.01 -26.37
C GLU A 341 -8.79 3.71 -25.68
N PHE A 342 -7.75 3.76 -24.85
CA PHE A 342 -7.30 2.62 -24.05
C PHE A 342 -8.42 2.12 -23.14
N ASN A 343 -9.05 3.01 -22.34
CA ASN A 343 -10.10 2.61 -21.42
C ASN A 343 -11.30 1.99 -22.14
N LYS A 344 -11.63 2.50 -23.35
CA LYS A 344 -12.68 1.94 -24.19
C LYS A 344 -12.33 0.52 -24.67
N ARG A 345 -11.12 0.27 -25.18
CA ARG A 345 -10.67 -1.09 -25.57
C ARG A 345 -10.60 -2.02 -24.38
N PHE A 346 -10.02 -1.56 -23.27
CA PHE A 346 -9.89 -2.32 -22.05
C PHE A 346 -11.26 -2.82 -21.56
N ALA A 347 -12.25 -1.93 -21.48
CA ALA A 347 -13.62 -2.29 -21.08
C ALA A 347 -14.28 -3.28 -22.05
N ALA A 348 -14.02 -3.16 -23.36
CA ALA A 348 -14.58 -4.04 -24.38
C ALA A 348 -14.00 -5.47 -24.32
N LEU A 349 -12.77 -5.65 -23.82
CA LEU A 349 -12.13 -6.97 -23.73
C LEU A 349 -12.56 -7.78 -22.51
N LEU A 350 -12.92 -7.13 -21.40
CA LEU A 350 -13.27 -7.81 -20.14
C LEU A 350 -14.33 -8.92 -20.27
N PRO A 351 -15.44 -8.76 -21.02
CA PRO A 351 -16.42 -9.83 -21.21
C PRO A 351 -15.83 -11.05 -21.95
N ARG A 352 -15.03 -10.81 -23.00
CA ARG A 352 -14.39 -11.85 -23.80
C ARG A 352 -13.35 -12.63 -23.01
N VAL A 353 -12.64 -11.96 -22.10
CA VAL A 353 -11.71 -12.63 -21.17
C VAL A 353 -12.46 -13.57 -20.21
N LYS A 354 -13.65 -13.18 -19.74
CA LYS A 354 -14.47 -14.06 -18.89
C LYS A 354 -14.96 -15.28 -19.65
N GLU A 355 -15.38 -15.12 -20.90
CA GLU A 355 -15.76 -16.23 -21.78
C GLU A 355 -14.56 -17.15 -22.07
N ALA A 356 -13.39 -16.57 -22.35
CA ALA A 356 -12.16 -17.33 -22.54
C ALA A 356 -11.73 -18.11 -21.29
N LEU A 357 -11.87 -17.52 -20.09
CA LEU A 357 -11.62 -18.21 -18.82
C LEU A 357 -12.56 -19.39 -18.60
N ALA A 358 -13.80 -19.33 -19.13
CA ALA A 358 -14.74 -20.43 -19.06
C ALA A 358 -14.46 -21.52 -20.12
N ALA A 359 -13.97 -21.14 -21.29
CA ALA A 359 -13.67 -22.06 -22.39
C ALA A 359 -12.32 -22.79 -22.24
N ASP A 360 -11.29 -22.08 -21.82
CA ASP A 360 -9.91 -22.59 -21.66
C ASP A 360 -9.27 -21.84 -20.48
N ALA A 361 -9.24 -22.48 -19.31
CA ALA A 361 -8.79 -21.86 -18.08
C ALA A 361 -7.34 -21.36 -18.19
N ASP A 362 -6.46 -22.10 -18.85
CA ASP A 362 -5.03 -21.78 -18.94
C ASP A 362 -4.77 -20.58 -19.86
N LYS A 363 -5.40 -20.57 -21.06
CA LYS A 363 -5.31 -19.41 -21.95
C LYS A 363 -6.06 -18.20 -21.39
N GLY A 364 -7.21 -18.42 -20.76
CA GLY A 364 -7.98 -17.37 -20.11
C GLY A 364 -7.20 -16.66 -19.00
N GLN A 365 -6.44 -17.40 -18.18
CA GLN A 365 -5.57 -16.80 -17.16
C GLN A 365 -4.42 -16.00 -17.79
N THR A 366 -3.82 -16.52 -18.86
CA THR A 366 -2.77 -15.80 -19.61
C THR A 366 -3.28 -14.48 -20.19
N ILE A 367 -4.50 -14.48 -20.74
CA ILE A 367 -5.15 -13.26 -21.27
C ILE A 367 -5.46 -12.28 -20.14
N LYS A 368 -5.99 -12.76 -19.02
CA LYS A 368 -6.28 -11.95 -17.82
C LYS A 368 -5.03 -11.26 -17.28
N LEU A 369 -3.90 -11.97 -17.27
CA LEU A 369 -2.61 -11.43 -16.86
C LEU A 369 -2.17 -10.26 -17.75
N LYS A 370 -2.22 -10.42 -19.08
CA LYS A 370 -1.87 -9.35 -20.03
C LYS A 370 -2.75 -8.11 -19.87
N LEU A 371 -4.06 -8.29 -19.60
CA LEU A 371 -4.92 -7.16 -19.27
C LEU A 371 -4.48 -6.45 -17.98
N SER A 372 -4.14 -7.19 -16.93
CA SER A 372 -3.66 -6.58 -15.66
C SER A 372 -2.36 -5.79 -15.83
N GLU A 373 -1.43 -6.30 -16.64
CA GLU A 373 -0.19 -5.61 -17.00
C GLU A 373 -0.48 -4.34 -17.82
N ALA A 374 -1.36 -4.43 -18.83
CA ALA A 374 -1.80 -3.28 -19.63
C ALA A 374 -2.42 -2.18 -18.74
N GLY A 375 -3.26 -2.54 -17.77
CA GLY A 375 -3.83 -1.58 -16.81
C GLY A 375 -2.79 -0.94 -15.88
N THR A 376 -1.67 -1.61 -15.62
CA THR A 376 -0.56 -1.04 -14.84
C THR A 376 0.27 -0.06 -15.65
N LEU A 377 0.52 -0.36 -16.93
CA LEU A 377 1.19 0.56 -17.86
C LEU A 377 0.34 1.80 -18.16
N ALA A 378 -0.97 1.63 -18.33
CA ALA A 378 -1.89 2.75 -18.51
C ALA A 378 -1.91 3.71 -17.31
N ARG A 379 -1.81 3.19 -16.08
CA ARG A 379 -1.67 4.02 -14.86
C ARG A 379 -0.35 4.81 -14.81
N LYS A 380 0.68 4.35 -15.52
CA LYS A 380 1.95 5.07 -15.72
C LYS A 380 1.93 6.00 -16.93
N HIS A 381 0.79 6.15 -17.60
CA HIS A 381 0.62 6.89 -18.86
C HIS A 381 1.44 6.32 -20.04
N GLU A 382 1.84 5.05 -19.96
CA GLU A 382 2.56 4.34 -21.02
C GLU A 382 1.58 3.68 -22.01
N PHE A 383 0.73 4.48 -22.67
CA PHE A 383 -0.38 3.97 -23.49
C PHE A 383 0.06 3.17 -24.73
N GLY A 384 1.24 3.45 -25.29
CA GLY A 384 1.78 2.66 -26.41
C GLY A 384 2.04 1.19 -26.01
N SER A 385 2.78 0.99 -24.92
CA SER A 385 3.05 -0.34 -24.37
C SER A 385 1.79 -1.02 -23.83
N ALA A 386 0.88 -0.24 -23.22
CA ALA A 386 -0.40 -0.76 -22.75
C ALA A 386 -1.27 -1.27 -23.90
N ASN A 387 -1.32 -0.55 -25.03
CA ASN A 387 -2.05 -0.98 -26.22
C ASN A 387 -1.43 -2.21 -26.88
N ALA A 388 -0.10 -2.33 -26.93
CA ALA A 388 0.56 -3.53 -27.43
C ALA A 388 0.17 -4.80 -26.64
N LEU A 389 0.05 -4.69 -25.31
CA LEU A 389 -0.45 -5.79 -24.48
C LEU A 389 -1.92 -6.12 -24.73
N LEU A 390 -2.76 -5.13 -25.07
CA LEU A 390 -4.13 -5.39 -25.50
C LEU A 390 -4.18 -6.11 -26.86
N ASP A 391 -3.30 -5.75 -27.80
CA ASP A 391 -3.19 -6.43 -29.09
C ASP A 391 -2.80 -7.91 -28.91
N GLU A 392 -1.85 -8.19 -28.02
CA GLU A 392 -1.45 -9.57 -27.69
C GLU A 392 -2.58 -10.35 -26.98
N ALA A 393 -3.32 -9.70 -26.09
CA ALA A 393 -4.49 -10.30 -25.44
C ALA A 393 -5.61 -10.63 -26.45
N GLU A 394 -5.85 -9.72 -27.41
CA GLU A 394 -6.81 -9.93 -28.50
C GLU A 394 -6.38 -11.06 -29.45
N ALA A 395 -5.09 -11.16 -29.77
CA ALA A 395 -4.56 -12.26 -30.58
C ALA A 395 -4.75 -13.63 -29.90
N LEU A 396 -4.51 -13.70 -28.58
CA LEU A 396 -4.75 -14.92 -27.80
C LEU A 396 -6.25 -15.26 -27.73
N LEU A 397 -7.12 -14.26 -27.57
CA LEU A 397 -8.58 -14.45 -27.61
C LEU A 397 -9.06 -14.98 -28.97
N ALA A 398 -8.50 -14.48 -30.07
CA ALA A 398 -8.83 -14.96 -31.42
C ALA A 398 -8.43 -16.44 -31.62
N GLY A 399 -7.30 -16.86 -31.05
CA GLY A 399 -6.86 -18.26 -31.09
C GLY A 399 -7.75 -19.23 -30.31
N ILE A 400 -8.53 -18.76 -29.33
CA ILE A 400 -9.51 -19.60 -28.61
C ILE A 400 -10.76 -19.84 -29.46
N GLY A 401 -11.24 -18.81 -30.17
CA GLY A 401 -12.43 -18.90 -31.02
C GLY A 401 -12.24 -19.83 -32.23
N GLN A 402 -11.05 -19.79 -32.86
CA GLN A 402 -10.77 -20.61 -34.05
C GLN A 402 -10.62 -22.11 -33.75
N ALA A 403 -10.28 -22.48 -32.51
CA ALA A 403 -10.23 -23.88 -32.11
C ALA A 403 -11.63 -24.51 -31.95
N SER A 404 -12.67 -23.68 -31.80
CA SER A 404 -14.05 -24.15 -31.59
C SER A 404 -14.86 -24.31 -32.88
N GLU A 405 -14.40 -23.80 -34.04
CA GLU A 405 -15.12 -23.86 -35.32
C GLU A 405 -14.53 -24.85 -36.34
N ALA A 406 -13.38 -25.46 -36.07
CA ALA A 406 -12.75 -26.43 -36.98
C ALA A 406 -13.26 -27.88 -36.83
N GLY A 407 -14.47 -28.06 -36.28
CA GLY A 407 -15.01 -29.35 -35.87
C GLY A 407 -16.30 -29.77 -36.58
N GLU A 408 -16.47 -29.47 -37.87
CA GLU A 408 -17.56 -30.04 -38.70
C GLU A 408 -17.14 -30.08 -40.18
N SER A 409 -16.39 -31.13 -40.54
CA SER A 409 -16.24 -31.58 -41.93
C SER A 409 -15.98 -33.08 -41.90
N GLU A 410 -17.03 -33.85 -42.14
CA GLU A 410 -17.00 -35.29 -42.37
C GLU A 410 -16.06 -35.62 -43.54
N GLY A 411 -15.20 -36.62 -43.34
CA GLY A 411 -14.19 -37.06 -44.30
C GLY A 411 -13.54 -38.35 -43.81
N GLU A 412 -14.29 -39.43 -43.94
CA GLU A 412 -13.95 -40.82 -43.66
C GLU A 412 -12.73 -41.30 -44.47
N SER A 413 -11.62 -41.64 -43.81
CA SER A 413 -10.66 -42.63 -44.30
C SER A 413 -9.81 -43.21 -43.17
N ASP A 414 -9.83 -44.53 -43.05
CA ASP A 414 -8.97 -45.38 -42.22
C ASP A 414 -7.49 -44.94 -42.18
N GLY A 415 -6.90 -44.95 -40.98
CA GLY A 415 -5.45 -44.89 -40.84
C GLY A 415 -4.95 -44.39 -39.49
N GLU A 416 -4.67 -45.34 -38.59
CA GLU A 416 -3.55 -45.29 -37.63
C GLU A 416 -3.60 -44.22 -36.53
N ALA A 417 -3.92 -44.68 -35.31
CA ALA A 417 -3.84 -43.89 -34.09
C ALA A 417 -2.41 -43.37 -33.82
N PRO A 418 -2.26 -42.08 -33.46
CA PRO A 418 -1.21 -41.64 -32.57
C PRO A 418 -1.79 -41.25 -31.22
N ARG A 419 -1.10 -41.75 -30.20
CA ARG A 419 -1.28 -41.51 -28.77
C ARG A 419 -0.96 -40.06 -28.41
N ASP A 420 -1.58 -39.59 -27.32
CA ASP A 420 -1.17 -38.49 -26.43
C ASP A 420 -0.48 -37.30 -27.11
N ALA A 421 -1.28 -36.35 -27.59
CA ALA A 421 -0.80 -34.99 -27.85
C ALA A 421 -0.49 -34.30 -26.51
N THR A 422 0.73 -34.49 -26.03
CA THR A 422 1.31 -33.66 -24.98
C THR A 422 1.42 -32.22 -25.52
N PRO A 423 0.95 -31.19 -24.80
CA PRO A 423 1.07 -29.81 -25.25
C PRO A 423 2.54 -29.45 -25.46
N ALA A 424 2.82 -28.72 -26.54
CA ALA A 424 4.17 -28.31 -26.94
C ALA A 424 4.89 -27.57 -25.79
N PRO A 425 6.21 -27.80 -25.61
CA PRO A 425 6.95 -27.23 -24.49
C PRO A 425 6.98 -25.70 -24.57
N THR A 426 6.35 -25.05 -23.59
CA THR A 426 6.56 -23.64 -23.31
C THR A 426 8.05 -23.42 -23.03
N GLY A 427 8.65 -22.39 -23.64
CA GLY A 427 10.06 -22.09 -23.40
C GLY A 427 10.33 -21.90 -21.90
N PRO A 428 11.49 -22.35 -21.37
CA PRO A 428 11.73 -22.47 -19.92
C PRO A 428 11.42 -21.17 -19.16
N LYS A 429 11.79 -20.01 -19.71
CA LYS A 429 11.49 -18.70 -19.11
C LYS A 429 9.98 -18.41 -18.94
N VAL A 430 9.14 -18.87 -19.87
CA VAL A 430 7.69 -18.70 -19.77
C VAL A 430 7.12 -19.57 -18.65
N ALA A 431 7.59 -20.82 -18.56
CA ALA A 431 7.19 -21.74 -17.49
C ALA A 431 7.54 -21.20 -16.09
N PHE A 432 8.71 -20.58 -15.92
CA PHE A 432 9.09 -19.93 -14.66
C PHE A 432 8.20 -18.75 -14.29
N THR A 433 7.94 -17.84 -15.24
CA THR A 433 7.06 -16.69 -14.99
C THR A 433 5.65 -17.16 -14.62
N GLN A 434 5.15 -18.19 -15.29
CA GLN A 434 3.86 -18.81 -14.97
C GLN A 434 3.86 -19.45 -13.58
N SER A 435 4.89 -20.25 -13.25
CA SER A 435 5.03 -20.89 -11.93
C SER A 435 5.10 -19.86 -10.80
N ARG A 436 5.87 -18.78 -10.98
CA ARG A 436 5.99 -17.70 -10.01
C ARG A 436 4.63 -17.03 -9.74
N LEU A 437 3.92 -16.66 -10.79
CA LEU A 437 2.62 -16.00 -10.67
C LEU A 437 1.57 -16.93 -10.07
N ALA A 438 1.58 -18.20 -10.47
CA ALA A 438 0.71 -19.22 -9.89
C ALA A 438 0.96 -19.37 -8.38
N TRP A 439 2.23 -19.41 -7.95
CA TRP A 439 2.58 -19.51 -6.54
C TRP A 439 2.18 -18.27 -5.73
N GLU A 440 2.45 -17.07 -6.27
CA GLU A 440 2.06 -15.82 -5.62
C GLU A 440 0.53 -15.74 -5.43
N LEU A 441 -0.22 -16.11 -6.48
CA LEU A 441 -1.68 -16.14 -6.43
C LEU A 441 -2.19 -17.16 -5.41
N ALA A 442 -1.63 -18.38 -5.41
CA ALA A 442 -1.99 -19.43 -4.47
C ALA A 442 -1.75 -19.00 -3.02
N ARG A 443 -0.57 -18.44 -2.70
CA ARG A 443 -0.27 -17.91 -1.35
C ARG A 443 -1.24 -16.82 -0.93
N LYS A 444 -1.56 -15.89 -1.84
CA LYS A 444 -2.50 -14.81 -1.55
C LYS A 444 -3.90 -15.37 -1.24
N GLN A 445 -4.35 -16.36 -2.00
CA GLN A 445 -5.65 -16.99 -1.81
C GLN A 445 -5.71 -17.77 -0.48
N VAL A 446 -4.66 -18.52 -0.15
CA VAL A 446 -4.52 -19.20 1.14
C VAL A 446 -4.59 -18.19 2.29
N ARG A 447 -3.84 -17.08 2.23
CA ARG A 447 -3.92 -16.01 3.25
C ARG A 447 -5.34 -15.48 3.43
N GLN A 448 -6.07 -15.27 2.34
CA GLN A 448 -7.45 -14.78 2.39
C GLN A 448 -8.40 -15.80 3.03
N GLN A 449 -8.26 -17.09 2.66
CA GLN A 449 -9.08 -18.17 3.21
C GLN A 449 -8.79 -18.41 4.70
N LEU A 450 -7.53 -18.38 5.12
CA LEU A 450 -7.16 -18.49 6.54
C LEU A 450 -7.68 -17.30 7.36
N ALA A 451 -7.61 -16.08 6.82
CA ALA A 451 -8.19 -14.91 7.50
C ALA A 451 -9.73 -15.00 7.59
N GLN A 452 -10.39 -15.57 6.58
CA GLN A 452 -11.82 -15.83 6.61
C GLN A 452 -12.18 -16.87 7.68
N LEU A 453 -11.40 -17.94 7.78
CA LEU A 453 -11.54 -18.95 8.83
C LEU A 453 -11.34 -18.34 10.22
N GLU A 454 -10.26 -17.59 10.39
CA GLU A 454 -9.94 -16.92 11.65
C GLU A 454 -11.11 -16.07 12.13
N LYS A 455 -11.63 -15.22 11.24
CA LYS A 455 -12.78 -14.39 11.53
C LYS A 455 -14.01 -15.20 11.90
N ALA A 456 -14.31 -16.28 11.18
CA ALA A 456 -15.49 -17.11 11.43
C ALA A 456 -15.41 -17.84 12.78
N VAL A 457 -14.24 -18.35 13.14
CA VAL A 457 -14.02 -18.98 14.45
C VAL A 457 -14.14 -17.95 15.56
N LEU A 458 -13.48 -16.80 15.46
CA LEU A 458 -13.56 -15.75 16.49
C LEU A 458 -15.00 -15.24 16.68
N GLU A 459 -15.77 -15.11 15.60
CA GLU A 459 -17.19 -14.75 15.66
C GLU A 459 -18.02 -15.81 16.41
N ALA A 460 -17.78 -17.10 16.15
CA ALA A 460 -18.50 -18.21 16.77
C ALA A 460 -18.29 -18.29 18.29
N TYR A 461 -17.16 -17.79 18.80
CA TYR A 461 -16.83 -17.79 20.24
C TYR A 461 -16.96 -16.42 20.92
N ARG A 462 -17.43 -15.38 20.21
CA ARG A 462 -17.53 -14.03 20.77
C ARG A 462 -18.45 -13.99 22.00
N GLY A 463 -17.95 -13.41 23.08
CA GLY A 463 -18.67 -13.25 24.35
C GLY A 463 -18.76 -14.52 25.20
N GLY A 464 -18.13 -15.62 24.76
CA GLY A 464 -18.07 -16.88 25.50
C GLY A 464 -16.83 -16.99 26.39
N GLU A 465 -16.91 -17.82 27.44
CA GLU A 465 -15.78 -18.08 28.36
C GLU A 465 -14.53 -18.64 27.65
N SER A 466 -14.72 -19.29 26.48
CA SER A 466 -13.64 -19.85 25.66
C SER A 466 -12.98 -18.84 24.70
N GLU A 467 -13.52 -17.64 24.52
CA GLU A 467 -12.98 -16.62 23.60
C GLU A 467 -11.46 -16.38 23.74
N PRO A 468 -10.89 -16.13 24.95
CA PRO A 468 -9.46 -15.85 25.08
C PRO A 468 -8.57 -17.06 24.74
N VAL A 469 -9.05 -18.28 24.99
CA VAL A 469 -8.32 -19.50 24.66
C VAL A 469 -8.33 -19.73 23.16
N VAL A 470 -9.49 -19.57 22.52
CA VAL A 470 -9.65 -19.70 21.06
C VAL A 470 -8.82 -18.63 20.33
N THR A 471 -8.83 -17.39 20.82
CA THR A 471 -8.06 -16.28 20.24
C THR A 471 -6.55 -16.53 20.29
N LYS A 472 -6.06 -17.17 21.34
CA LYS A 472 -4.64 -17.59 21.42
C LYS A 472 -4.37 -18.80 20.52
N GLY A 473 -5.28 -19.76 20.51
CA GLY A 473 -5.15 -21.00 19.72
C GLY A 473 -5.12 -20.73 18.21
N ILE A 474 -5.92 -19.78 17.73
CA ILE A 474 -6.08 -19.53 16.29
C ILE A 474 -4.84 -19.00 15.60
N ARG A 475 -3.92 -18.38 16.36
CA ARG A 475 -2.59 -17.97 15.88
C ARG A 475 -1.75 -19.13 15.36
N VAL A 476 -2.13 -20.38 15.63
CA VAL A 476 -1.48 -21.54 15.00
C VAL A 476 -1.63 -21.53 13.47
N LEU A 477 -2.66 -20.85 12.92
CA LEU A 477 -2.80 -20.62 11.47
C LEU A 477 -1.63 -19.82 10.88
N ASP A 478 -0.99 -18.94 11.65
CA ASP A 478 0.18 -18.18 11.21
C ASP A 478 1.36 -19.10 10.88
N ARG A 479 1.45 -20.27 11.54
CA ARG A 479 2.48 -21.27 11.26
C ARG A 479 2.35 -21.83 9.84
N VAL A 480 1.12 -22.02 9.36
CA VAL A 480 0.87 -22.51 7.99
C VAL A 480 1.42 -21.50 6.99
N LEU A 481 1.16 -20.20 7.20
CA LEU A 481 1.68 -19.13 6.33
C LEU A 481 3.21 -18.99 6.42
N ALA A 482 3.78 -19.21 7.61
CA ALA A 482 5.23 -19.18 7.81
C ALA A 482 5.94 -20.37 7.15
N ALA A 483 5.31 -21.55 7.13
CA ALA A 483 5.85 -22.73 6.43
C ALA A 483 5.79 -22.57 4.91
N LEU A 484 4.76 -21.90 4.38
CA LEU A 484 4.61 -21.55 2.97
C LEU A 484 5.23 -20.16 2.68
N ASP A 485 6.53 -20.05 2.95
CA ASP A 485 7.30 -18.81 2.88
C ASP A 485 7.62 -18.33 1.43
N GLU A 486 8.52 -17.36 1.33
CA GLU A 486 8.91 -16.70 0.07
C GLU A 486 10.09 -17.38 -0.63
N ARG A 487 10.69 -18.42 -0.03
CA ARG A 487 11.89 -19.09 -0.58
C ARG A 487 11.66 -19.59 -2.01
N LEU A 488 10.47 -20.15 -2.30
CA LEU A 488 10.16 -20.60 -3.66
C LEU A 488 10.04 -19.43 -4.65
N LEU A 489 9.48 -18.29 -4.25
CA LEU A 489 9.41 -17.10 -5.12
C LEU A 489 10.82 -16.59 -5.43
N ASP A 490 11.65 -16.47 -4.40
CA ASP A 490 13.04 -16.02 -4.54
C ASP A 490 13.81 -16.91 -5.50
N LYS A 491 13.66 -18.24 -5.39
CA LYS A 491 14.33 -19.20 -6.27
C LYS A 491 13.83 -19.16 -7.70
N LEU A 492 12.53 -18.99 -7.91
CA LEU A 492 11.97 -18.81 -9.26
C LEU A 492 12.46 -17.50 -9.89
N ASP A 493 12.61 -16.43 -9.10
CA ASP A 493 13.15 -15.15 -9.55
C ASP A 493 14.65 -15.22 -9.86
N GLU A 494 15.45 -15.88 -9.02
CA GLU A 494 16.86 -16.17 -9.31
C GLU A 494 17.00 -16.94 -10.62
N ALA A 495 16.16 -17.97 -10.82
CA ALA A 495 16.21 -18.80 -12.03
C ALA A 495 15.80 -18.04 -13.31
N LEU A 496 14.88 -17.09 -13.20
CA LEU A 496 14.51 -16.19 -14.30
C LEU A 496 15.65 -15.25 -14.71
N ASN A 497 16.45 -14.83 -13.74
CA ASN A 497 17.56 -13.89 -13.91
C ASN A 497 18.91 -14.58 -14.19
N ALA A 498 18.98 -15.90 -14.09
CA ALA A 498 20.18 -16.67 -14.38
C ALA A 498 20.65 -16.43 -15.83
N THR A 499 21.95 -16.19 -15.99
CA THR A 499 22.57 -15.86 -17.28
C THR A 499 23.12 -17.08 -18.00
N THR A 500 23.33 -18.19 -17.28
CA THR A 500 23.83 -19.45 -17.83
C THR A 500 22.77 -20.54 -17.72
N ALA A 501 22.82 -21.50 -18.66
CA ALA A 501 21.92 -22.64 -18.64
C ALA A 501 22.22 -23.63 -17.50
N GLU A 502 23.44 -23.61 -16.95
CA GLU A 502 23.85 -24.45 -15.83
C GLU A 502 23.28 -23.92 -14.51
N ASP A 503 23.47 -22.62 -14.23
CA ASP A 503 22.87 -21.95 -13.06
C ASP A 503 21.34 -22.08 -13.07
N GLN A 504 20.72 -21.91 -14.24
CA GLN A 504 19.28 -22.06 -14.38
C GLN A 504 18.80 -23.48 -14.04
N ARG A 505 19.57 -24.52 -14.41
CA ARG A 505 19.24 -25.92 -14.07
C ARG A 505 19.40 -26.21 -12.59
N GLU A 506 20.44 -25.66 -11.95
CA GLU A 506 20.63 -25.80 -10.50
C GLU A 506 19.48 -25.16 -9.72
N LEU A 507 19.11 -23.93 -10.07
CA LEU A 507 17.99 -23.22 -9.46
C LEU A 507 16.66 -23.92 -9.73
N HIS A 508 16.51 -24.59 -10.89
CA HIS A 508 15.36 -25.48 -11.16
C HIS A 508 15.27 -26.62 -10.16
N ASN A 509 16.40 -27.28 -9.89
CA ASN A 509 16.45 -28.38 -8.94
C ASN A 509 16.20 -27.90 -7.50
N GLU A 510 16.67 -26.71 -7.13
CA GLU A 510 16.37 -26.09 -5.84
C GLU A 510 14.89 -25.74 -5.68
N ALA A 511 14.28 -25.12 -6.69
CA ALA A 511 12.84 -24.82 -6.69
C ALA A 511 12.01 -26.11 -6.58
N ARG A 512 12.40 -27.18 -7.28
CA ARG A 512 11.72 -28.48 -7.19
C ARG A 512 11.81 -29.08 -5.78
N LYS A 513 12.97 -29.02 -5.12
CA LYS A 513 13.12 -29.46 -3.73
C LYS A 513 12.21 -28.68 -2.77
N LEU A 514 12.07 -27.37 -2.96
CA LEU A 514 11.16 -26.57 -2.15
C LEU A 514 9.69 -26.95 -2.39
N ILE A 515 9.30 -27.24 -3.63
CA ILE A 515 7.94 -27.72 -3.95
C ILE A 515 7.67 -29.07 -3.30
N GLU A 516 8.65 -29.98 -3.29
CA GLU A 516 8.56 -31.27 -2.60
C GLU A 516 8.45 -31.09 -1.08
N GLU A 517 9.24 -30.19 -0.49
CA GLU A 517 9.18 -29.82 0.93
C GLU A 517 7.79 -29.29 1.30
N TYR A 518 7.26 -28.34 0.51
CA TYR A 518 5.93 -27.78 0.75
C TYR A 518 4.82 -28.82 0.52
N SER A 519 4.92 -29.66 -0.50
CA SER A 519 3.94 -30.74 -0.74
C SER A 519 3.92 -31.71 0.44
N ALA A 520 5.10 -32.09 0.94
CA ALA A 520 5.22 -32.94 2.12
C ALA A 520 4.67 -32.27 3.38
N PHE A 521 4.86 -30.97 3.56
CA PHE A 521 4.24 -30.20 4.64
C PHE A 521 2.71 -30.24 4.55
N VAL A 522 2.16 -29.95 3.37
CA VAL A 522 0.70 -29.97 3.12
C VAL A 522 0.10 -31.36 3.34
N ASP A 523 0.85 -32.43 3.03
CA ASP A 523 0.38 -33.83 3.20
C ASP A 523 0.53 -34.37 4.63
N ARG A 524 1.54 -33.93 5.38
CA ARG A 524 1.92 -34.53 6.67
C ARG A 524 1.51 -33.71 7.88
N ASP A 525 1.32 -32.40 7.73
CA ASP A 525 0.95 -31.55 8.85
C ASP A 525 -0.50 -31.85 9.29
N PRO A 526 -0.74 -32.25 10.56
CA PRO A 526 -2.08 -32.60 11.02
C PRO A 526 -3.09 -31.45 10.88
N MET A 527 -2.64 -30.20 11.03
CA MET A 527 -3.52 -29.04 10.93
C MET A 527 -3.99 -28.82 9.49
N MET A 528 -3.17 -29.17 8.50
CA MET A 528 -3.57 -29.11 7.10
C MET A 528 -4.70 -30.10 6.82
N ALA A 529 -4.75 -31.26 7.46
CA ALA A 529 -5.85 -32.21 7.23
C ALA A 529 -7.23 -31.66 7.63
N ASP A 530 -7.27 -30.87 8.71
CA ASP A 530 -8.51 -30.35 9.31
C ASP A 530 -8.93 -28.99 8.72
N LEU A 531 -8.09 -28.38 7.87
CA LEU A 531 -8.29 -27.01 7.38
C LEU A 531 -9.48 -26.88 6.41
N ASP A 532 -9.64 -27.85 5.52
CA ASP A 532 -10.74 -27.86 4.55
C ASP A 532 -12.06 -28.35 5.21
N ASP A 533 -11.99 -29.23 6.22
CA ASP A 533 -13.14 -29.73 6.99
C ASP A 533 -13.23 -29.08 8.40
N ASN A 534 -13.06 -27.75 8.44
CA ASN A 534 -12.94 -27.00 9.69
C ASN A 534 -14.29 -26.83 10.43
N GLY A 535 -15.42 -27.08 9.79
CA GLY A 535 -16.76 -26.96 10.37
C GLY A 535 -17.32 -25.54 10.56
N TYR A 536 -16.53 -24.50 10.24
CA TYR A 536 -16.96 -23.09 10.32
C TYR A 536 -17.26 -22.49 8.95
N VAL A 537 -16.40 -22.75 7.97
CA VAL A 537 -16.48 -22.19 6.61
C VAL A 537 -16.09 -23.26 5.60
N ASP A 538 -16.81 -23.31 4.48
CA ASP A 538 -16.42 -24.14 3.34
C ASP A 538 -15.16 -23.54 2.69
N LEU A 539 -14.03 -24.24 2.86
CA LEU A 539 -12.71 -23.83 2.37
C LEU A 539 -12.10 -24.96 1.56
N SER A 540 -11.19 -24.58 0.67
CA SER A 540 -10.48 -25.53 -0.20
C SER A 540 -8.98 -25.20 -0.25
N VAL A 541 -8.41 -24.82 0.90
CA VAL A 541 -7.02 -24.39 1.07
C VAL A 541 -6.07 -25.51 0.64
N VAL A 542 -6.29 -26.70 1.19
CA VAL A 542 -5.40 -27.86 1.00
C VAL A 542 -5.51 -28.35 -0.43
N ALA A 543 -6.74 -28.53 -0.93
CA ALA A 543 -6.99 -28.97 -2.30
C ALA A 543 -6.35 -28.02 -3.34
N GLN A 544 -6.46 -26.70 -3.14
CA GLN A 544 -5.87 -25.71 -4.04
C GLN A 544 -4.34 -25.68 -3.96
N LEU A 545 -3.76 -25.80 -2.76
CA LEU A 545 -2.31 -25.88 -2.59
C LEU A 545 -1.73 -27.12 -3.26
N LYS A 546 -2.32 -28.31 -3.04
CA LYS A 546 -1.88 -29.55 -3.69
C LYS A 546 -1.95 -29.44 -5.21
N THR A 547 -3.03 -28.87 -5.74
CA THR A 547 -3.19 -28.68 -7.19
C THR A 547 -2.11 -27.73 -7.73
N SER A 548 -1.92 -26.58 -7.09
CA SER A 548 -0.92 -25.58 -7.50
C SER A 548 0.50 -26.14 -7.45
N LEU A 549 0.89 -26.79 -6.34
CA LEU A 549 2.21 -27.39 -6.18
C LEU A 549 2.46 -28.51 -7.20
N LYS A 550 1.46 -29.36 -7.46
CA LYS A 550 1.54 -30.42 -8.48
C LYS A 550 1.71 -29.84 -9.89
N THR A 551 0.96 -28.80 -10.24
CA THR A 551 1.08 -28.13 -11.54
C THR A 551 2.46 -27.50 -11.71
N MET A 552 2.98 -26.81 -10.69
CA MET A 552 4.34 -26.26 -10.74
C MET A 552 5.41 -27.34 -10.81
N ALA A 553 5.27 -28.44 -10.06
CA ALA A 553 6.18 -29.57 -10.16
C ALA A 553 6.24 -30.13 -11.59
N ALA A 554 5.09 -30.21 -12.28
CA ALA A 554 5.02 -30.64 -13.67
C ALA A 554 5.61 -29.61 -14.66
N GLN A 555 5.42 -28.32 -14.40
CA GLN A 555 5.97 -27.24 -15.25
C GLN A 555 7.50 -27.11 -15.12
N LEU A 556 8.05 -27.50 -13.98
CA LEU A 556 9.49 -27.43 -13.71
C LEU A 556 10.19 -28.78 -13.93
N ALA A 557 9.47 -29.86 -14.26
CA ALA A 557 10.03 -31.17 -14.61
C ALA A 557 10.74 -31.13 -15.98
#